data_AF-A0A919EBK0-F1
#
_entry.id   AF-A0A919EBK0-F1
#
_cell.length_a   1.000
_cell.length_b   1.000
_cell.length_c   1.000
_cell.angle_alpha   90.00
_cell.angle_beta   90.00
_cell.angle_gamma   90.00
#
_symmetry.space_group_name_H-M   'P 1'
#
loop_
_entity.id
_entity.type
_entity.pdbx_description
1 polymer ?
#
loop_
_entity_poly.entity_id
_entity_poly.type
_entity_poly.pdbx_seq_one_letter_code
_entity_poly.pdbx_strand_id
1 'polypeptide(L)'
;MAKFTVNPALETLLARMIAPHVQRIAHQVEVEAKRLAPPTKRWVTMADDKVRPTHIQAQGQVVPGNLRFTINSMDWDRKHRGVGSNTYMTEPRDRSSRAVANLKNCRCATAIDPDGIARNISTGQPVITGKKVTVTVTARAPMVVEAEVGTVYPGNLIADGTHFMARAAATVAARR
;
A
#
# COMPACT_ATOMS: atom_id res chain seq x y z
N MET A 1 -4.94 -51.25 37.66
CA MET A 1 -4.52 -50.68 36.36
C MET A 1 -4.89 -49.21 36.36
N ALA A 2 -3.94 -48.28 36.23
CA ALA A 2 -4.26 -46.86 36.12
C ALA A 2 -4.84 -46.59 34.72
N LYS A 3 -6.03 -45.98 34.65
CA LYS A 3 -6.68 -45.60 33.39
C LYS A 3 -6.21 -44.18 33.05
N PHE A 4 -5.53 -44.02 31.92
CA PHE A 4 -5.12 -42.71 31.44
C PHE A 4 -6.34 -41.93 30.95
N THR A 5 -6.58 -40.77 31.54
CA THR A 5 -7.66 -39.86 31.13
C THR A 5 -7.01 -38.61 30.56
N VAL A 6 -7.15 -38.41 29.25
CA VAL A 6 -6.66 -37.19 28.58
C VAL A 6 -7.39 -35.99 29.18
N ASN A 7 -6.65 -34.96 29.58
CA ASN A 7 -7.26 -33.70 29.99
C ASN A 7 -7.97 -33.10 28.76
N PRO A 8 -9.31 -32.95 28.77
CA PRO A 8 -10.04 -32.41 27.62
C PRO A 8 -9.65 -30.95 27.29
N ALA A 9 -8.97 -30.25 28.20
CA ALA A 9 -8.45 -28.90 28.01
C ALA A 9 -6.99 -28.86 27.52
N LEU A 10 -6.34 -30.00 27.27
CA LEU A 10 -4.93 -30.07 26.89
C LEU A 10 -4.62 -29.24 25.63
N GLU A 11 -5.47 -29.31 24.61
CA GLU A 11 -5.30 -28.53 23.38
C GLU A 11 -5.35 -27.02 23.63
N THR A 12 -6.29 -26.58 24.46
CA THR A 12 -6.45 -25.16 24.82
C THR A 12 -5.25 -24.66 25.65
N LEU A 13 -4.74 -25.48 26.57
CA LEU A 13 -3.54 -25.17 27.35
C LEU A 13 -2.32 -25.06 26.45
N LEU A 14 -2.14 -26.00 25.51
CA LEU A 14 -1.06 -25.96 24.53
C LEU A 14 -1.17 -24.73 23.62
N ALA A 15 -2.37 -24.40 23.14
CA ALA A 15 -2.61 -23.21 22.34
C ALA A 15 -2.22 -21.92 23.09
N ARG A 16 -2.54 -21.82 24.39
CA ARG A 16 -2.10 -20.70 25.25
C ARG A 16 -0.58 -20.63 25.38
N MET A 17 0.09 -21.77 25.53
CA MET A 17 1.56 -21.82 25.60
C MET A 17 2.22 -21.38 24.28
N ILE A 18 1.62 -21.73 23.14
CA ILE A 18 2.18 -21.41 21.81
C ILE A 18 1.83 -19.97 21.38
N ALA A 19 0.78 -19.36 21.93
CA ALA A 19 0.31 -18.05 21.50
C ALA A 19 1.36 -16.92 21.48
N PRO A 20 2.24 -16.78 22.50
CA PRO A 20 3.33 -15.80 22.45
C PRO A 20 4.34 -16.08 21.32
N HIS A 21 4.54 -17.34 20.94
CA HIS A 21 5.42 -17.69 19.81
C HIS A 21 4.79 -17.29 18.48
N VAL A 22 3.49 -17.52 18.30
CA VAL A 22 2.75 -17.08 17.10
C VAL A 22 2.76 -15.56 17.00
N GLN A 23 2.59 -14.86 18.12
CA GLN A 23 2.67 -13.40 18.16
C GLN A 23 4.05 -12.88 17.73
N ARG A 24 5.13 -13.50 18.21
CA ARG A 24 6.49 -13.12 17.80
C ARG A 24 6.72 -13.29 16.30
N ILE A 25 6.22 -14.37 15.70
CA ILE A 25 6.31 -14.59 14.25
C ILE A 25 5.52 -13.50 13.50
N ALA A 26 4.31 -13.20 13.94
CA ALA A 26 3.51 -12.15 13.33
C ALA A 26 4.17 -10.77 13.45
N HIS A 27 4.81 -10.47 14.58
CA HIS A 27 5.57 -9.24 14.75
C HIS A 27 6.81 -9.18 13.84
N GLN A 28 7.49 -10.31 13.60
CA GLN A 28 8.56 -10.36 12.59
C GLN A 28 8.02 -10.07 11.19
N VAL A 29 6.82 -10.58 10.85
CA VAL A 29 6.15 -10.26 9.58
C VAL A 29 5.81 -8.78 9.51
N GLU A 30 5.32 -8.17 10.58
CA GLU A 30 5.07 -6.72 10.64
C GLU A 30 6.34 -5.90 10.39
N VAL A 31 7.45 -6.21 11.07
CA VAL A 31 8.71 -5.48 10.88
C VAL A 31 9.20 -5.61 9.44
N GLU A 32 9.14 -6.81 8.87
CA GLU A 32 9.55 -7.04 7.49
C GLU A 32 8.60 -6.35 6.50
N ALA A 33 7.29 -6.37 6.75
CA ALA A 33 6.30 -5.68 5.94
C ALA A 33 6.50 -4.17 5.97
N LYS A 34 6.82 -3.60 7.14
CA LYS A 34 7.18 -2.16 7.28
C LYS A 34 8.41 -1.79 6.45
N ARG A 35 9.42 -2.65 6.41
CA ARG A 35 10.64 -2.44 5.61
C ARG A 35 10.37 -2.48 4.11
N LEU A 36 9.44 -3.32 3.67
CA LEU A 36 9.13 -3.54 2.26
C LEU A 36 8.00 -2.63 1.75
N ALA A 37 7.20 -2.06 2.65
CA ALA A 37 6.08 -1.22 2.30
C ALA A 37 6.56 -0.01 1.49
N PRO A 38 5.86 0.36 0.40
CA PRO A 38 6.25 1.50 -0.39
C PRO A 38 6.05 2.80 0.42
N PRO A 39 6.86 3.83 0.14
CA PRO A 39 6.57 5.17 0.65
C PRO A 39 5.23 5.65 0.09
N THR A 40 4.67 6.72 0.65
CA THR A 40 3.61 7.47 -0.01
C THR A 40 4.18 8.75 -0.61
N LYS A 41 3.46 9.29 -1.58
CA LYS A 41 3.82 10.52 -2.26
C LYS A 41 2.61 11.44 -2.36
N ARG A 42 2.87 12.73 -2.19
CA ARG A 42 1.88 13.79 -2.20
C ARG A 42 2.13 14.75 -3.35
N TRP A 43 1.09 15.08 -4.08
CA TRP A 43 1.13 16.13 -5.09
C TRP A 43 1.13 17.50 -4.42
N VAL A 44 2.11 18.34 -4.76
CA VAL A 44 2.28 19.68 -4.18
C VAL A 44 2.40 20.71 -5.29
N THR A 45 1.52 21.71 -5.30
CA THR A 45 1.54 22.86 -6.19
C THR A 45 2.33 24.00 -5.58
N MET A 46 2.99 24.83 -6.40
CA MET A 46 3.47 26.14 -5.95
C MET A 46 2.30 27.02 -5.51
N ALA A 47 2.52 27.91 -4.55
CA ALA A 47 1.53 28.88 -4.08
C ALA A 47 1.51 30.13 -4.99
N ASP A 48 1.28 29.94 -6.28
CA ASP A 48 1.14 31.03 -7.25
C ASP A 48 -0.08 30.83 -8.17
N ASP A 49 -0.50 31.93 -8.79
CA ASP A 49 -1.65 32.02 -9.69
C ASP A 49 -1.43 31.38 -11.07
N LYS A 50 -0.21 30.89 -11.34
CA LYS A 50 0.16 30.28 -12.63
C LYS A 50 0.00 28.76 -12.63
N VAL A 51 -0.37 28.16 -11.50
CA VAL A 51 -0.71 26.73 -11.44
C VAL A 51 -2.03 26.49 -12.19
N ARG A 52 -2.04 25.46 -13.05
CA ARG A 52 -3.24 25.09 -13.80
C ARG A 52 -4.36 24.64 -12.85
N PRO A 53 -5.64 24.97 -13.13
CA PRO A 53 -6.76 24.50 -12.30
C PRO A 53 -6.81 22.98 -12.11
N THR A 54 -6.49 22.19 -13.14
CA THR A 54 -6.44 20.73 -13.05
C THR A 54 -5.40 20.24 -12.04
N HIS A 55 -4.29 20.96 -11.89
CA HIS A 55 -3.22 20.64 -10.94
C HIS A 55 -3.53 21.12 -9.53
N ILE A 56 -4.24 22.26 -9.40
CA ILE A 56 -4.76 22.75 -8.11
C ILE A 56 -5.74 21.73 -7.54
N GLN A 57 -6.57 21.10 -8.36
CA GLN A 57 -7.49 20.05 -7.92
C GLN A 57 -6.77 18.78 -7.44
N ALA A 58 -5.57 18.52 -7.95
CA ALA A 58 -4.73 17.43 -7.47
C ALA A 58 -3.92 17.80 -6.22
N GLN A 59 -3.96 19.05 -5.76
CA GLN A 59 -3.21 19.51 -4.59
C GLN A 59 -3.53 18.65 -3.37
N GLY A 60 -2.48 18.15 -2.72
CA GLY A 60 -2.61 17.34 -1.52
C GLY A 60 -3.05 15.91 -1.76
N GLN A 61 -3.29 15.48 -3.01
CA GLN A 61 -3.54 14.07 -3.32
C GLN A 61 -2.36 13.22 -2.81
N VAL A 62 -2.64 12.21 -1.99
CA VAL A 62 -1.65 11.26 -1.48
C VAL A 62 -1.93 9.88 -2.09
N VAL A 63 -0.90 9.29 -2.70
CA VAL A 63 -0.95 7.92 -3.24
C VAL A 63 0.29 7.13 -2.82
N PRO A 64 0.23 5.79 -2.77
CA PRO A 64 1.41 4.94 -2.66
C PRO A 64 2.45 5.22 -3.77
N GLY A 65 3.73 5.05 -3.46
CA GLY A 65 4.84 5.44 -4.33
C GLY A 65 4.84 4.77 -5.70
N ASN A 66 4.42 3.50 -5.76
CA ASN A 66 4.29 2.72 -6.99
C ASN A 66 3.05 3.09 -7.82
N LEU A 67 2.09 3.80 -7.23
CA LEU A 67 0.82 4.16 -7.89
C LEU A 67 0.90 5.54 -8.55
N ARG A 68 -0.11 5.85 -9.37
CA ARG A 68 -0.21 7.11 -10.11
C ARG A 68 -1.20 8.07 -9.45
N PHE A 69 -0.87 9.35 -9.47
CA PHE A 69 -1.81 10.45 -9.22
C PHE A 69 -2.89 10.47 -10.31
N THR A 70 -4.05 11.01 -9.97
CA THR A 70 -5.18 11.15 -10.90
C THR A 70 -5.43 12.63 -11.11
N ILE A 71 -5.28 13.09 -12.33
CA ILE A 71 -5.38 14.51 -12.69
C ILE A 71 -6.39 14.66 -13.81
N ASN A 72 -7.28 15.66 -13.68
CA ASN A 72 -8.23 15.98 -14.74
C ASN A 72 -7.48 16.27 -16.05
N SER A 73 -7.94 15.63 -17.12
CA SER A 73 -7.36 15.81 -18.45
C SER A 73 -7.73 17.17 -19.02
N MET A 74 -6.74 17.86 -19.56
CA MET A 74 -6.98 19.08 -20.33
C MET A 74 -7.79 18.77 -21.59
N ASP A 75 -8.69 19.69 -21.96
CA ASP A 75 -9.51 19.59 -23.18
C ASP A 75 -8.69 19.31 -24.44
N TRP A 76 -7.50 19.91 -24.53
CA TRP A 76 -6.60 19.68 -25.65
C TRP A 76 -6.15 18.22 -25.72
N ASP A 77 -5.72 17.63 -24.60
CA ASP A 77 -5.29 16.22 -24.57
C ASP A 77 -6.49 15.31 -24.90
N ARG A 78 -7.69 15.58 -24.37
CA ARG A 78 -8.89 14.79 -24.70
C ARG A 78 -9.18 14.80 -26.19
N LYS A 79 -9.15 15.98 -26.83
CA LYS A 79 -9.46 16.15 -28.27
C LYS A 79 -8.38 15.61 -29.22
N HIS A 80 -7.10 15.69 -28.84
CA HIS A 80 -5.99 15.40 -29.77
C HIS A 80 -5.20 14.14 -29.44
N ARG A 81 -5.31 13.61 -28.22
CA ARG A 81 -4.58 12.41 -27.78
C ARG A 81 -5.50 11.24 -27.41
N GLY A 82 -6.82 11.47 -27.39
CA GLY A 82 -7.80 10.45 -27.01
C GLY A 82 -7.65 10.00 -25.55
N VAL A 83 -7.10 10.84 -24.67
CA VAL A 83 -7.10 10.55 -23.23
C VAL A 83 -8.51 10.73 -22.68
N GLY A 84 -8.85 9.96 -21.64
CA GLY A 84 -10.16 10.06 -20.97
C GLY A 84 -10.35 11.35 -20.19
N SER A 85 -11.37 11.40 -19.32
CA SER A 85 -11.61 12.54 -18.41
C SER A 85 -10.46 12.78 -17.43
N ASN A 86 -9.72 11.72 -17.11
CA ASN A 86 -8.57 11.73 -16.22
C ASN A 86 -7.30 11.24 -16.91
N THR A 87 -6.17 11.71 -16.40
CA THR A 87 -4.81 11.30 -16.75
C THR A 87 -4.07 10.85 -15.50
N TYR A 88 -3.18 9.88 -15.67
CA TYR A 88 -2.54 9.19 -14.56
C TYR A 88 -1.04 9.39 -14.60
N MET A 89 -0.50 10.04 -13.57
CA MET A 89 0.88 10.51 -13.54
C MET A 89 1.64 9.92 -12.36
N THR A 90 2.83 9.38 -12.57
CA THR A 90 3.69 8.94 -11.47
C THR A 90 4.24 10.12 -10.67
N GLU A 91 4.44 11.25 -11.32
CA GLU A 91 4.98 12.49 -10.76
C GLU A 91 4.61 13.70 -11.65
N PRO A 92 4.77 14.94 -11.16
CA PRO A 92 4.71 16.13 -12.00
C PRO A 92 5.64 16.01 -13.19
N ARG A 93 5.13 16.32 -14.39
CA ARG A 93 5.85 16.19 -15.67
C ARG A 93 6.14 14.74 -16.10
N ASP A 94 5.42 13.75 -15.57
CA ASP A 94 5.46 12.36 -16.03
C ASP A 94 5.03 12.21 -17.51
N ARG A 95 6.01 12.03 -18.39
CA ARG A 95 5.81 11.84 -19.83
C ARG A 95 5.08 10.54 -20.18
N SER A 96 5.10 9.54 -19.30
CA SER A 96 4.41 8.26 -19.54
C SER A 96 2.89 8.41 -19.54
N SER A 97 2.36 9.47 -18.90
CA SER A 97 0.92 9.76 -18.85
C SER A 97 0.27 10.08 -20.19
N ARG A 98 1.05 10.40 -21.24
CA ARG A 98 0.60 10.88 -22.56
C ARG A 98 -0.15 12.22 -22.54
N ALA A 99 -0.32 12.84 -21.37
CA ALA A 99 -1.08 14.07 -21.13
C ALA A 99 -0.23 15.33 -21.36
N VAL A 100 0.17 15.57 -22.61
CA VAL A 100 1.20 16.57 -22.93
C VAL A 100 0.81 17.99 -22.49
N ALA A 101 -0.47 18.36 -22.53
CA ALA A 101 -0.91 19.68 -22.08
C ALA A 101 -0.78 19.85 -20.55
N ASN A 102 -0.97 18.78 -19.76
CA ASN A 102 -0.71 18.78 -18.31
C ASN A 102 0.79 18.91 -17.98
N LEU A 103 1.70 18.47 -18.87
CA LEU A 103 3.15 18.57 -18.64
C LEU A 103 3.69 20.00 -18.80
N LYS A 104 3.16 20.74 -19.77
CA LYS A 104 3.70 22.04 -20.20
C LYS A 104 3.54 23.10 -19.11
N ASN A 105 4.65 23.75 -18.75
CA ASN A 105 4.74 24.76 -17.70
C ASN A 105 4.17 24.28 -16.36
N CYS A 106 4.26 22.97 -16.07
CA CYS A 106 3.87 22.43 -14.77
C CYS A 106 4.67 23.11 -13.65
N ARG A 107 3.98 23.51 -12.58
CA ARG A 107 4.52 24.20 -11.40
C ARG A 107 4.29 23.37 -10.13
N CYS A 108 4.41 22.06 -10.25
CA CYS A 108 4.13 21.11 -9.17
C CYS A 108 5.37 20.28 -8.87
N ALA A 109 5.42 19.77 -7.64
CA ALA A 109 6.43 18.88 -7.11
C ALA A 109 5.75 17.70 -6.41
N THR A 110 6.54 16.67 -6.11
CA THR A 110 6.12 15.54 -5.29
C THR A 110 6.86 15.60 -3.97
N ALA A 111 6.10 15.54 -2.87
CA ALA A 111 6.65 15.34 -1.53
C ALA A 111 6.51 13.87 -1.15
N ILE A 112 7.58 13.24 -0.70
CA ILE A 112 7.61 11.81 -0.36
C ILE A 112 7.57 11.66 1.17
N ASP A 113 6.70 10.79 1.68
CA ASP A 113 6.73 10.30 3.07
C ASP A 113 7.30 8.87 3.05
N PRO A 114 8.54 8.66 3.54
CA PRO A 114 9.21 7.36 3.49
C PRO A 114 8.47 6.29 4.31
N ASP A 115 7.78 6.67 5.39
CA ASP A 115 7.05 5.72 6.23
C ASP A 115 5.61 5.47 5.73
N GLY A 116 5.21 6.05 4.60
CA GLY A 116 3.82 6.23 4.18
C GLY A 116 2.85 5.10 4.53
N ILE A 117 2.97 3.91 3.91
CA ILE A 117 2.15 2.75 4.29
C ILE A 117 2.66 2.10 5.58
N ALA A 118 3.98 2.03 5.76
CA ALA A 118 4.65 1.35 6.86
C ALA A 118 4.12 1.77 8.25
N ARG A 119 3.88 3.07 8.47
CA ARG A 119 3.38 3.60 9.75
C ARG A 119 2.02 3.03 10.17
N ASN A 120 1.24 2.50 9.22
CA ASN A 120 -0.09 1.94 9.46
C ASN A 120 -0.14 0.41 9.37
N ILE A 121 1.01 -0.25 9.44
CA ILE A 121 1.10 -1.71 9.57
C ILE A 121 1.19 -2.07 11.04
N SER A 122 0.38 -3.03 11.49
CA SER A 122 0.35 -3.46 12.89
C SER A 122 0.00 -4.95 13.04
N THR A 123 0.51 -5.54 14.12
CA THR A 123 0.16 -6.89 14.56
C THR A 123 -0.94 -6.84 15.63
N GLY A 124 -1.99 -7.64 15.45
CA GLY A 124 -3.06 -7.83 16.43
C GLY A 124 -2.65 -8.72 17.60
N GLN A 125 -3.54 -8.82 18.59
CA GLN A 125 -3.35 -9.77 19.68
C GLN A 125 -3.67 -11.21 19.23
N PRO A 126 -3.05 -12.24 19.83
CA PRO A 126 -3.41 -13.63 19.55
C PRO A 126 -4.84 -13.93 19.95
N VAL A 127 -5.59 -14.53 19.02
CA VAL A 127 -6.93 -15.07 19.24
C VAL A 127 -6.84 -16.58 19.29
N ILE A 128 -7.27 -17.17 20.41
CA ILE A 128 -7.31 -18.61 20.61
C ILE A 128 -8.75 -19.08 20.42
N THR A 129 -8.96 -20.01 19.48
CA THR A 129 -10.26 -20.62 19.22
C THR A 129 -10.09 -22.14 19.25
N GLY A 130 -10.42 -22.75 20.40
CA GLY A 130 -10.13 -24.15 20.68
C GLY A 130 -8.63 -24.42 20.58
N LYS A 131 -8.25 -25.30 19.65
CA LYS A 131 -6.84 -25.66 19.36
C LYS A 131 -6.11 -24.72 18.39
N LYS A 132 -6.80 -23.73 17.84
CA LYS A 132 -6.23 -22.81 16.84
C LYS A 132 -5.78 -21.50 17.50
N VAL A 133 -4.56 -21.08 17.20
CA VAL A 133 -4.07 -19.72 17.51
C VAL A 133 -3.97 -18.95 16.21
N THR A 134 -4.58 -17.75 16.18
CA THR A 134 -4.51 -16.85 15.02
C THR A 134 -3.95 -15.51 15.48
N VAL A 135 -3.02 -14.96 14.72
CA VAL A 135 -2.55 -13.57 14.88
C VAL A 135 -2.64 -12.91 13.50
N THR A 136 -3.19 -11.70 13.46
CA THR A 136 -3.41 -10.97 12.21
C THR A 136 -2.44 -9.80 12.10
N VAL A 137 -1.73 -9.70 10.97
CA VAL A 137 -0.98 -8.50 10.60
C VAL A 137 -1.83 -7.71 9.61
N THR A 138 -2.06 -6.42 9.89
CA THR A 138 -2.95 -5.57 9.10
C THR A 138 -2.19 -4.35 8.59
N ALA A 139 -2.38 -4.00 7.32
CA ALA A 139 -1.96 -2.72 6.75
C ALA A 139 -3.21 -1.89 6.44
N ARG A 140 -3.22 -0.61 6.85
CA ARG A 140 -4.36 0.31 6.60
C ARG A 140 -3.88 1.61 5.98
N ALA A 141 -4.14 1.81 4.69
CA ALA A 141 -3.87 3.07 4.03
C ALA A 141 -4.80 3.22 2.81
N PRO A 142 -5.01 4.45 2.31
CA PRO A 142 -5.62 4.65 1.01
C PRO A 142 -4.85 3.85 -0.06
N MET A 143 -5.59 3.14 -0.91
CA MET A 143 -5.04 2.35 -2.03
C MET A 143 -4.03 1.26 -1.61
N VAL A 144 -4.12 0.76 -0.38
CA VAL A 144 -3.17 -0.25 0.14
C VAL A 144 -3.23 -1.57 -0.63
N VAL A 145 -4.40 -1.94 -1.14
CA VAL A 145 -4.57 -3.17 -1.92
C VAL A 145 -3.88 -3.02 -3.28
N GLU A 146 -4.14 -1.93 -3.98
CA GLU A 146 -3.51 -1.61 -5.25
C GLU A 146 -1.99 -1.45 -5.10
N ALA A 147 -1.51 -0.94 -3.96
CA ALA A 147 -0.09 -0.89 -3.66
C ALA A 147 0.53 -2.29 -3.52
N GLU A 148 -0.19 -3.22 -2.88
CA GLU A 148 0.24 -4.60 -2.68
C GLU A 148 0.24 -5.40 -3.99
N VAL A 149 -0.86 -5.36 -4.75
CA VAL A 149 -1.06 -6.27 -5.90
C VAL A 149 -0.87 -5.61 -7.27
N GLY A 150 -0.73 -4.28 -7.31
CA GLY A 150 -0.64 -3.51 -8.54
C GLY A 150 -2.02 -3.11 -9.08
N THR A 151 -2.00 -2.32 -10.15
CA THR A 151 -3.21 -1.90 -10.85
C THR A 151 -2.91 -1.52 -12.30
N VAL A 152 -3.95 -1.53 -13.14
CA VAL A 152 -3.88 -1.10 -14.53
C VAL A 152 -4.79 0.10 -14.71
N TYR A 153 -4.20 1.23 -15.07
CA TYR A 153 -4.93 2.45 -15.37
C TYR A 153 -5.35 2.48 -16.85
N PRO A 154 -6.40 3.26 -17.20
CA PRO A 154 -6.78 3.52 -18.58
C PRO A 154 -5.57 3.88 -19.48
N GLY A 155 -5.59 3.35 -20.70
CA GLY A 155 -4.46 3.47 -21.63
C GLY A 155 -3.35 2.45 -21.40
N ASN A 156 -3.65 1.35 -20.69
CA ASN A 156 -2.72 0.26 -20.37
C ASN A 156 -1.47 0.74 -19.60
N LEU A 157 -1.67 1.74 -18.74
CA LEU A 157 -0.62 2.25 -17.86
C LEU A 157 -0.56 1.33 -16.63
N ILE A 158 0.46 0.48 -16.58
CA ILE A 158 0.62 -0.52 -15.52
C ILE A 158 1.35 0.11 -14.34
N ALA A 159 0.88 -0.18 -13.13
CA ALA A 159 1.60 0.04 -11.88
C ALA A 159 1.80 -1.30 -11.18
N ASP A 160 3.05 -1.71 -11.05
CA ASP A 160 3.40 -3.01 -10.48
C ASP A 160 3.13 -3.04 -8.97
N GLY A 161 2.68 -4.21 -8.51
CA GLY A 161 2.50 -4.48 -7.09
C GLY A 161 3.85 -4.55 -6.36
N THR A 162 3.90 -3.96 -5.17
CA THR A 162 5.10 -4.04 -4.32
C THR A 162 5.17 -5.35 -3.55
N HIS A 163 4.03 -6.02 -3.37
CA HIS A 163 3.87 -7.30 -2.68
C HIS A 163 4.51 -7.30 -1.29
N PHE A 164 4.41 -6.19 -0.55
CA PHE A 164 5.13 -6.00 0.72
C PHE A 164 4.63 -6.95 1.82
N MET A 165 3.34 -7.24 1.89
CA MET A 165 2.78 -8.20 2.86
C MET A 165 3.15 -9.63 2.49
N ALA A 166 2.93 -10.02 1.23
CA ALA A 166 3.22 -11.37 0.76
C ALA A 166 4.71 -11.72 0.86
N ARG A 167 5.58 -10.79 0.45
CA ARG A 167 7.04 -10.96 0.54
C ARG A 167 7.53 -10.97 1.99
N ALA A 168 6.93 -10.18 2.88
CA ALA A 168 7.26 -10.21 4.30
C ALA A 168 6.96 -11.57 4.93
N ALA A 169 5.76 -12.11 4.67
CA ALA A 169 5.38 -13.44 5.13
C ALA A 169 6.32 -14.53 4.59
N ALA A 170 6.63 -14.49 3.29
CA ALA A 170 7.56 -15.44 2.66
C ALA A 170 8.98 -15.34 3.25
N THR A 171 9.47 -14.13 3.49
CA THR A 171 10.80 -13.89 4.07
C THR A 171 10.90 -14.44 5.49
N VAL A 172 9.88 -14.23 6.32
CA VAL A 172 9.85 -14.78 7.68
C VAL A 172 9.71 -16.31 7.66
N ALA A 173 8.92 -16.85 6.74
CA ALA A 173 8.78 -18.30 6.57
C ALA A 173 10.10 -18.98 6.17
N ALA A 174 10.92 -18.33 5.34
CA ALA A 174 12.20 -18.86 4.86
C ALA A 174 13.36 -18.78 5.87
N ARG A 175 13.20 -18.07 7.00
CA ARG A 175 14.21 -17.99 8.08
C ARG A 175 14.18 -19.20 9.03
N ARG A 176 13.35 -20.19 8.73
CA ARG A 176 13.18 -21.44 9.50
C ARG A 176 13.87 -22.59 8.78
#